data_AF-A0A812UXA3-F1
#
_entry.id   AF-A0A812UXA3-F1
#
_cell.length_a   1.000
_cell.length_b   1.000
_cell.length_c   1.000
_cell.angle_alpha   90.00
_cell.angle_beta   90.00
_cell.angle_gamma   90.00
#
_symmetry.space_group_name_H-M   'P 1'
#
loop_
_entity.id
_entity.type
_entity.pdbx_description
1 polymer ?
#
loop_
_entity_poly.entity_id
_entity_poly.type
_entity_poly.pdbx_seq_one_letter_code
_entity_poly.pdbx_strand_id
1 'polypeptide(L)'
;MYTLPMDTLLRMTAVRPHEELLNQGSLVEFEEVLGRAMFISHQWLANEHPDPEAQQWKVLQEAIRNLYSGRSLVTLPIQSEYFYGRHSTLSREDFQSKPLFIWYDYVSCPQAADSHGQEHQKRAIDSIVSYIERCVNFMSNLSAIIFRSCKQPCS
;
A
#
# COMPACT_ATOMS: atom_id res chain seq x y z
N MET A 1 -13.64 1.04 3.50
CA MET A 1 -12.23 0.89 3.94
C MET A 1 -11.55 2.24 3.85
N TYR A 2 -10.82 2.68 4.86
CA TYR A 2 -10.04 3.91 4.75
C TYR A 2 -8.76 3.66 3.95
N THR A 3 -8.43 4.59 3.07
CA THR A 3 -7.26 4.53 2.20
C THR A 3 -6.62 5.90 2.08
N LEU A 4 -5.36 5.92 1.69
CA LEU A 4 -4.61 7.13 1.45
C LEU A 4 -4.46 7.34 -0.07
N PRO A 5 -4.87 8.48 -0.65
CA PRO A 5 -4.60 8.77 -2.05
C PRO A 5 -3.10 8.71 -2.36
N MET A 6 -2.71 8.09 -3.48
CA MET A 6 -1.30 7.91 -3.86
C MET A 6 -0.52 9.23 -3.86
N ASP A 7 -1.12 10.31 -4.36
CA ASP A 7 -0.49 11.63 -4.38
C ASP A 7 -0.21 12.19 -2.99
N THR A 8 -1.10 11.91 -2.03
CA THR A 8 -0.91 12.28 -0.62
C THR A 8 0.24 11.46 -0.03
N LEU A 9 0.26 10.14 -0.26
CA LEU A 9 1.36 9.26 0.15
C LEU A 9 2.71 9.78 -0.34
N LEU A 10 2.80 10.18 -1.62
CA LEU A 10 4.05 10.65 -2.24
C LEU A 10 4.55 12.02 -1.71
N ARG A 11 3.68 12.82 -1.08
CA ARG A 11 4.01 14.12 -0.48
C ARG A 11 4.35 14.02 1.01
N MET A 12 3.86 13.01 1.71
CA MET A 12 4.11 12.82 3.14
C MET A 12 5.59 12.57 3.42
N THR A 13 6.14 13.24 4.43
CA THR A 13 7.55 13.10 4.84
C THR A 13 7.73 12.13 6.01
N ALA A 14 6.64 11.79 6.71
CA ALA A 14 6.60 10.83 7.81
C ALA A 14 5.27 10.07 7.77
N VAL A 15 5.30 8.82 8.23
CA VAL A 15 4.07 8.04 8.45
C VAL A 15 3.37 8.59 9.68
N ARG A 16 2.05 8.73 9.62
CA ARG A 16 1.21 9.22 10.71
C ARG A 16 0.14 8.19 11.03
N PRO A 17 -0.32 8.09 12.29
CA PRO A 17 -1.36 7.16 12.66
C PRO A 17 -2.69 7.53 11.97
N HIS A 18 -3.54 6.53 11.82
CA HIS A 18 -4.86 6.63 11.19
C HIS A 18 -5.68 7.84 11.67
N GLU A 19 -5.79 8.05 12.97
CA GLU A 19 -6.61 9.09 13.58
C GLU A 19 -6.12 10.50 13.22
N GLU A 20 -4.80 10.70 13.18
CA GLU A 20 -4.21 11.99 12.78
C GLU A 20 -4.55 12.30 11.32
N LEU A 21 -4.38 11.31 10.43
CA LEU A 21 -4.65 11.47 9.00
C LEU A 21 -6.14 11.62 8.70
N LEU A 22 -7.01 10.93 9.44
CA LEU A 22 -8.45 11.06 9.33
C LEU A 22 -8.90 12.47 9.74
N ASN A 23 -8.42 12.97 10.88
CA ASN A 23 -8.73 14.31 11.36
C ASN A 23 -8.22 15.43 10.43
N GLN A 24 -7.12 15.18 9.73
CA GLN A 24 -6.58 16.10 8.71
C GLN A 24 -7.31 16.01 7.37
N GLY A 25 -8.28 15.10 7.20
CA GLY A 25 -8.97 14.85 5.94
C GLY A 25 -8.08 14.24 4.85
N SER A 26 -6.96 13.61 5.25
CA SER A 26 -6.02 12.96 4.32
C SER A 26 -6.47 11.56 3.91
N LEU A 27 -7.27 10.89 4.74
CA LEU A 27 -7.84 9.57 4.43
C LEU A 27 -9.18 9.70 3.70
N VAL A 28 -9.41 8.75 2.80
CA VAL A 28 -10.64 8.63 2.02
C VAL A 28 -11.25 7.26 2.29
N GLU A 29 -12.55 7.23 2.56
CA GLU A 29 -13.31 5.98 2.54
C GLU A 29 -13.46 5.53 1.08
N PHE A 30 -12.77 4.44 0.73
CA PHE A 30 -12.67 3.99 -0.65
C PHE A 30 -13.90 3.25 -1.13
N GLU A 31 -14.35 3.66 -2.31
CA GLU A 31 -15.33 2.97 -3.14
C GLU A 31 -14.74 2.72 -4.54
N GLU A 32 -15.12 1.61 -5.17
CA GLU A 32 -14.57 1.17 -6.46
C GLU A 32 -14.83 2.16 -7.60
N VAL A 33 -15.87 3.00 -7.46
CA VAL A 33 -16.17 4.09 -8.39
C VAL A 33 -15.09 5.18 -8.40
N LEU A 34 -14.34 5.33 -7.30
CA LEU A 34 -13.30 6.36 -7.18
C LEU A 34 -12.03 6.01 -7.96
N GLY A 35 -11.77 4.72 -8.21
CA GLY A 35 -10.56 4.29 -8.88
C GLY A 35 -10.14 2.87 -8.51
N ARG A 36 -8.88 2.70 -8.15
CA ARG A 36 -8.28 1.41 -7.79
C ARG A 36 -7.65 1.48 -6.41
N ALA A 37 -7.71 0.39 -5.66
CA ALA A 37 -7.02 0.25 -4.39
C ALA A 37 -5.83 -0.72 -4.50
N MET A 38 -4.71 -0.37 -3.87
CA MET A 38 -3.54 -1.22 -3.70
C MET A 38 -3.39 -1.55 -2.23
N PHE A 39 -3.22 -2.83 -1.92
CA PHE A 39 -2.99 -3.29 -0.55
C PHE A 39 -1.49 -3.40 -0.27
N ILE A 40 -1.06 -2.80 0.84
CA ILE A 40 0.32 -2.81 1.31
C ILE A 40 0.30 -3.17 2.80
N SER A 41 0.92 -4.30 3.15
CA SER A 41 1.17 -4.62 4.57
C SER A 41 2.64 -4.39 4.91
N HIS A 42 2.86 -3.77 6.05
CA HIS A 42 4.13 -3.34 6.57
C HIS A 42 4.56 -4.23 7.75
N GLN A 43 5.87 -4.54 7.81
CA GLN A 43 6.47 -5.24 8.94
C GLN A 43 6.95 -4.24 9.99
N TRP A 44 6.36 -4.29 11.19
CA TRP A 44 6.70 -3.44 12.32
C TRP A 44 8.19 -3.57 12.69
N LEU A 45 8.92 -2.46 12.67
CA LEU A 45 10.34 -2.40 13.04
C LEU A 45 10.58 -2.07 14.52
N ALA A 46 9.56 -1.53 15.21
CA ALA A 46 9.62 -1.18 16.62
C ALA A 46 8.24 -1.35 17.28
N ASN A 47 8.20 -1.31 18.60
CA ASN A 47 6.98 -1.58 19.37
C ASN A 47 5.97 -0.42 19.34
N GLU A 48 6.43 0.82 19.23
CA GLU A 48 5.58 2.02 19.36
C GLU A 48 5.21 2.66 18.02
N HIS A 49 6.14 2.61 17.05
CA HIS A 49 5.93 3.15 15.72
C HIS A 49 6.50 2.19 14.67
N PRO A 50 5.73 1.86 13.62
CA PRO A 50 6.13 0.87 12.62
C PRO A 50 7.43 1.22 11.87
N ASP A 51 7.62 2.50 11.58
CA ASP A 51 8.76 3.01 10.82
C ASP A 51 9.24 4.38 11.36
N PRO A 52 9.87 4.42 12.55
CA PRO A 52 10.17 5.68 13.26
C PRO A 52 11.05 6.64 12.45
N GLU A 53 11.93 6.09 11.61
CA GLU A 53 12.88 6.81 10.75
C GLU A 53 12.32 7.08 9.34
N ALA A 54 11.07 6.67 9.07
CA ALA A 54 10.42 6.71 7.76
C ALA A 54 11.25 6.05 6.63
N GLN A 55 12.07 5.04 6.95
CA GLN A 55 12.96 4.38 6.00
C GLN A 55 12.16 3.51 5.04
N GLN A 56 11.25 2.69 5.57
CA GLN A 56 10.39 1.86 4.72
C GLN A 56 9.41 2.70 3.91
N TRP A 57 8.93 3.81 4.48
CA TRP A 57 8.07 4.75 3.78
C TRP A 57 8.78 5.38 2.57
N LYS A 58 10.04 5.80 2.72
CA LYS A 58 10.85 6.31 1.60
C LYS A 58 11.06 5.24 0.53
N VAL A 59 11.37 4.01 0.94
CA VAL A 59 11.50 2.87 0.00
C VAL A 59 10.19 2.64 -0.74
N LEU A 60 9.05 2.70 -0.05
CA LEU A 60 7.72 2.58 -0.67
C LEU A 60 7.45 3.70 -1.68
N GLN A 61 7.74 4.95 -1.32
CA GLN A 61 7.57 6.07 -2.23
C GLN A 61 8.45 5.95 -3.47
N GLU A 62 9.71 5.54 -3.31
CA GLU A 62 10.64 5.32 -4.41
C GLU A 62 10.18 4.17 -5.31
N ALA A 63 9.74 3.06 -4.71
CA ALA A 63 9.10 1.95 -5.39
C ALA A 63 7.93 2.40 -6.28
N ILE A 64 6.97 3.14 -5.70
CA ILE A 64 5.82 3.65 -6.44
C ILE A 64 6.26 4.59 -7.57
N ARG A 65 7.23 5.50 -7.34
CA ARG A 65 7.77 6.39 -8.39
C ARG A 65 8.45 5.61 -9.51
N ASN A 66 9.17 4.54 -9.19
CA ASN A 66 9.83 3.70 -10.18
C ASN A 66 8.83 2.89 -11.01
N LEU A 67 7.76 2.37 -10.39
CA LEU A 67 6.66 1.73 -11.10
C LEU A 67 5.92 2.73 -12.01
N TYR A 68 5.56 3.90 -11.48
CA TYR A 68 4.88 4.95 -12.22
C TYR A 68 5.68 5.46 -13.44
N SER A 69 7.00 5.60 -13.28
CA SER A 69 7.89 6.01 -14.37
C SER A 69 8.24 4.89 -15.36
N GLY A 70 7.85 3.64 -15.08
CA GLY A 70 8.19 2.47 -15.88
C GLY A 70 9.65 2.00 -15.74
N ARG A 71 10.36 2.48 -14.72
CA ARG A 71 11.75 2.07 -14.41
C ARG A 71 11.81 0.71 -13.72
N SER A 72 10.70 0.25 -13.15
CA SER A 72 10.57 -1.04 -12.50
C SER A 72 9.26 -1.70 -12.89
N LEU A 73 9.25 -3.03 -12.84
CA LEU A 73 8.07 -3.86 -13.04
C LEU A 73 7.87 -4.71 -11.80
N VAL A 74 6.62 -4.89 -11.38
CA VAL A 74 6.27 -5.89 -10.36
C VAL A 74 6.22 -7.24 -11.05
N THR A 75 7.02 -8.19 -10.57
CA THR A 75 6.99 -9.59 -11.02
C THR A 75 6.67 -10.48 -9.84
N LEU A 76 5.77 -11.43 -10.03
CA LEU A 76 5.50 -12.46 -9.04
C LEU A 76 6.59 -13.54 -9.13
N PRO A 77 7.03 -14.14 -8.01
CA PRO A 77 7.86 -15.33 -8.06
C PRO A 77 7.15 -16.43 -8.86
N ILE A 78 7.89 -17.16 -9.70
CA ILE A 78 7.34 -18.22 -10.57
C ILE A 78 6.54 -19.26 -9.77
N GLN A 79 7.01 -19.57 -8.55
CA GLN A 79 6.31 -20.49 -7.64
C GLN A 79 4.93 -19.95 -7.26
N SER A 80 4.82 -18.65 -6.97
CA SER A 80 3.55 -17.99 -6.67
C SER A 80 2.61 -17.97 -7.89
N GLU A 81 3.12 -17.68 -9.09
CA GLU A 81 2.31 -17.75 -10.32
C GLU A 81 1.78 -19.16 -10.60
N TYR A 82 2.58 -20.19 -10.27
CA TYR A 82 2.18 -21.58 -10.47
C TYR A 82 1.07 -22.02 -9.51
N PHE A 83 1.14 -21.64 -8.23
CA PHE A 83 0.15 -22.05 -7.22
C PHE A 83 -1.13 -21.21 -7.22
N TYR A 84 -1.01 -19.90 -7.49
CA TYR A 84 -2.12 -18.94 -7.37
C TYR A 84 -2.61 -18.42 -8.73
N GLY A 85 -1.97 -18.82 -9.83
CA GLY A 85 -2.24 -18.30 -11.16
C GLY A 85 -1.57 -16.94 -11.39
N ARG A 86 -1.61 -16.46 -12.64
CA ARG A 86 -1.18 -15.08 -12.98
C ARG A 86 -2.21 -14.10 -12.41
N HIS A 87 -1.88 -13.47 -11.28
CA HIS A 87 -2.55 -12.25 -10.87
C HIS A 87 -2.06 -11.08 -11.74
N SER A 88 -2.96 -10.19 -12.16
CA SER A 88 -2.61 -9.01 -12.93
C SER A 88 -1.71 -8.11 -12.09
N THR A 89 -0.44 -7.98 -12.44
CA THR A 89 0.44 -6.97 -11.85
C THR A 89 0.06 -5.60 -12.40
N LEU A 90 0.08 -4.56 -11.56
CA LEU A 90 -0.22 -3.19 -12.01
C LEU A 90 0.77 -2.79 -13.11
N SER A 91 0.24 -2.54 -14.31
CA SER A 91 1.03 -2.01 -15.41
C SER A 91 1.18 -0.49 -15.28
N ARG A 92 2.10 0.10 -16.04
CA ARG A 92 2.25 1.57 -16.10
C ARG A 92 0.93 2.25 -16.49
N GLU A 93 0.19 1.64 -17.42
CA GLU A 93 -1.10 2.13 -17.90
C GLU A 93 -2.16 2.08 -16.79
N ASP A 94 -2.10 1.09 -15.88
CA ASP A 94 -3.00 1.04 -14.73
C ASP A 94 -2.76 2.21 -13.77
N PHE A 95 -1.50 2.62 -13.57
CA PHE A 95 -1.16 3.78 -12.75
C PHE A 95 -1.62 5.12 -13.37
N GLN A 96 -1.83 5.17 -14.68
CA GLN A 96 -2.22 6.40 -15.40
C GLN A 96 -3.72 6.47 -15.71
N SER A 97 -4.39 5.32 -15.80
CA SER A 97 -5.79 5.25 -16.26
C SER A 97 -6.83 5.55 -15.19
N LYS A 98 -6.53 5.30 -13.91
CA LYS A 98 -7.46 5.53 -12.79
C LYS A 98 -6.70 6.07 -11.57
N PRO A 99 -7.33 6.89 -10.72
CA PRO A 99 -6.78 7.25 -9.43
C PRO A 99 -6.44 6.01 -8.60
N LEU A 100 -5.29 6.04 -7.92
CA LEU A 100 -4.83 4.96 -7.06
C LEU A 100 -4.92 5.36 -5.59
N PHE A 101 -5.50 4.46 -4.80
CA PHE A 101 -5.68 4.57 -3.36
C PHE A 101 -4.88 3.47 -2.69
N ILE A 102 -4.20 3.82 -1.61
CA ILE A 102 -3.28 2.93 -0.91
C ILE A 102 -3.90 2.54 0.41
N TRP A 103 -4.18 1.26 0.56
CA TRP A 103 -4.44 0.68 1.87
C TRP A 103 -3.11 0.27 2.47
N TYR A 104 -2.72 0.92 3.55
CA TYR A 104 -1.51 0.64 4.31
C TYR A 104 -1.88 0.47 5.78
N ASP A 105 -1.52 -0.66 6.39
CA ASP A 105 -2.07 -1.11 7.68
C ASP A 105 -2.06 -0.04 8.78
N TYR A 106 -0.93 0.63 9.04
CA TYR A 106 -0.82 1.62 10.10
C TYR A 106 -1.63 2.90 9.87
N VAL A 107 -1.79 3.32 8.61
CA VAL A 107 -2.55 4.54 8.25
C VAL A 107 -4.04 4.24 8.04
N SER A 108 -4.38 3.00 7.71
CA SER A 108 -5.73 2.60 7.30
C SER A 108 -6.51 1.93 8.42
N CYS A 109 -5.82 1.35 9.40
CA CYS A 109 -6.42 0.79 10.59
C CYS A 109 -6.27 1.75 11.78
N PRO A 110 -7.32 1.92 12.60
CA PRO A 110 -7.24 2.62 13.88
C PRO A 110 -6.10 2.11 14.77
N GLN A 111 -5.44 3.01 15.49
CA GLN A 111 -4.31 2.77 16.39
C GLN A 111 -4.63 3.16 17.85
N ALA A 112 -5.80 3.75 18.12
CA ALA A 112 -6.19 4.16 19.46
C ALA A 112 -6.20 2.99 20.46
N ALA A 113 -5.56 3.19 21.62
CA ALA A 113 -5.37 2.17 22.64
C ALA A 113 -6.57 2.00 23.58
N ASP A 114 -7.58 2.87 23.51
CA ASP A 114 -8.80 2.73 24.31
C ASP A 114 -9.67 1.57 23.81
N SER A 115 -10.67 1.18 24.61
CA SER A 115 -11.53 0.03 24.30
C SER A 115 -12.30 0.18 22.99
N HIS A 116 -12.65 1.41 22.60
CA HIS A 116 -13.33 1.67 21.33
C HIS A 116 -12.36 1.57 20.16
N GLY A 117 -11.16 2.14 20.29
CA GLY A 117 -10.07 2.05 19.33
C GLY A 117 -9.65 0.61 19.05
N GLN A 118 -9.53 -0.22 20.10
CA GLN A 118 -9.22 -1.66 19.96
C GLN A 118 -10.31 -2.42 19.21
N GLU A 119 -11.59 -2.14 19.47
CA GLU A 119 -12.71 -2.75 18.75
C GLU A 119 -12.72 -2.32 17.27
N HIS A 120 -12.49 -1.04 16.99
CA HIS A 120 -12.42 -0.53 15.61
C HIS A 120 -11.20 -1.08 14.85
N GLN A 121 -10.05 -1.19 15.51
CA GLN A 121 -8.86 -1.82 14.96
C GLN A 121 -9.13 -3.29 14.64
N LYS A 122 -9.72 -4.04 15.58
CA LYS A 122 -10.09 -5.44 15.38
C LYS A 122 -11.02 -5.60 14.18
N ARG A 123 -12.07 -4.78 14.06
CA ARG A 123 -12.97 -4.82 12.90
C ARG A 123 -12.24 -4.55 11.58
N ALA A 124 -11.31 -3.59 11.57
CA ALA A 124 -10.50 -3.32 10.39
C ALA A 124 -9.61 -4.52 10.02
N ILE A 125 -9.00 -5.17 11.01
CA ILE A 125 -8.19 -6.39 10.84
C ILE A 125 -9.04 -7.56 10.34
N ASP A 126 -10.19 -7.81 10.97
CA ASP A 126 -11.10 -8.89 10.58
C ASP A 126 -11.63 -8.70 9.15
N SER A 127 -11.67 -7.45 8.65
CA SER A 127 -12.04 -7.11 7.27
C SER A 127 -10.88 -7.12 6.26
N ILE A 128 -9.64 -7.43 6.66
CA ILE A 128 -8.49 -7.41 5.74
C ILE A 128 -8.72 -8.32 4.54
N VAL A 129 -9.30 -9.51 4.74
CA VAL A 129 -9.54 -10.45 3.63
C VAL A 129 -10.46 -9.83 2.57
N SER A 130 -11.55 -9.20 2.98
CA SER A 130 -12.48 -8.54 2.04
C SER A 130 -11.87 -7.28 1.41
N TYR A 131 -10.93 -6.61 2.09
CA TYR A 131 -10.18 -5.50 1.50
C TYR A 131 -9.19 -5.97 0.43
N ILE A 132 -8.50 -7.08 0.68
CA ILE A 132 -7.58 -7.70 -0.29
C ILE A 132 -8.34 -8.09 -1.56
N GLU A 133 -9.53 -8.70 -1.43
CA GLU A 133 -10.36 -9.07 -2.58
C GLU A 133 -10.76 -7.88 -3.47
N ARG A 134 -10.86 -6.68 -2.89
CA ARG A 134 -11.20 -5.44 -3.59
C ARG A 134 -9.99 -4.66 -4.09
N CYS A 135 -8.77 -5.09 -3.75
CA CYS A 135 -7.55 -4.47 -4.21
C CYS A 135 -7.06 -5.13 -5.50
N VAL A 136 -6.54 -4.31 -6.42
CA VAL A 136 -6.02 -4.81 -7.71
C VAL A 136 -4.70 -5.54 -7.56
N ASN A 137 -3.92 -5.27 -6.50
CA ASN A 137 -2.64 -5.90 -6.24
C ASN A 137 -2.31 -5.94 -4.76
N PHE A 138 -1.48 -6.93 -4.41
CA PHE A 138 -0.97 -7.18 -3.08
C PHE A 138 0.54 -7.00 -3.05
N MET A 139 1.03 -6.12 -2.18
CA MET A 139 2.44 -6.07 -1.80
C MET A 139 2.57 -6.49 -0.34
N SER A 140 3.02 -7.73 -0.11
CA SER A 140 3.52 -8.14 1.21
C SER A 140 4.99 -7.78 1.36
N ASN A 141 5.34 -7.28 2.55
CA ASN A 141 6.71 -7.10 3.02
C ASN A 141 7.55 -6.17 2.14
N LEU A 142 7.59 -4.89 2.51
CA LEU A 142 8.55 -3.90 1.98
C LEU A 142 10.02 -4.34 2.09
N SER A 143 10.33 -5.31 2.97
CA SER A 143 11.64 -5.96 3.11
C SER A 143 11.96 -6.98 1.99
N ALA A 144 10.98 -7.40 1.18
CA ALA A 144 11.12 -8.43 0.15
C ALA A 144 10.74 -7.95 -1.26
N ILE A 145 10.77 -6.63 -1.53
CA ILE A 145 10.49 -6.16 -2.88
C ILE A 145 11.69 -6.43 -3.79
N ILE A 146 11.60 -7.50 -4.57
CA ILE A 146 12.54 -7.78 -5.66
C ILE A 146 12.09 -6.96 -6.88
N PHE A 147 12.53 -5.71 -6.97
CA PHE A 147 12.47 -4.97 -8.22
C PHE A 147 13.54 -5.50 -9.17
N ARG A 148 13.16 -6.15 -10.27
CA ARG A 148 14.08 -6.29 -11.40
C ARG A 148 14.17 -4.93 -12.08
N SER A 149 15.33 -4.29 -11.97
CA SER A 149 15.66 -3.12 -12.79
C SER A 149 15.54 -3.51 -14.26
N CYS A 150 14.73 -2.76 -15.01
CA CYS A 150 14.62 -2.95 -16.43
C CYS A 150 15.95 -2.51 -17.06
N LYS A 151 16.86 -3.46 -17.33
CA LYS A 151 17.94 -3.19 -18.28
C LYS A 151 17.26 -2.91 -19.60
N GLN A 152 17.23 -1.65 -20.02
CA GLN A 152 16.77 -1.29 -21.35
C GLN A 152 17.53 -2.14 -22.38
N PRO A 153 16.88 -2.66 -23.43
CA PRO A 153 17.60 -2.94 -24.65
C PRO A 153 18.05 -1.58 -25.20
N CYS A 154 19.36 -1.31 -25.16
CA CYS A 154 19.93 -0.23 -25.96
C CYS A 154 19.47 -0.42 -27.40
N SER A 155 18.98 0.67 -28.00
CA SER A 155 18.71 0.74 -29.44
C SER A 155 20.03 0.75 -30.20
#